data_AF-A0A956X132-F1
#
_entry.id   AF-A0A956X132-F1
#
_cell.length_a   1.000
_cell.length_b   1.000
_cell.length_c   1.000
_cell.angle_alpha   90.00
_cell.angle_beta   90.00
_cell.angle_gamma   90.00
#
_symmetry.space_group_name_H-M   'P 1'
#
loop_
_entity.id
_entity.type
_entity.pdbx_description
1 polymer ?
#
loop_
_entity_poly.entity_id
_entity_poly.type
_entity_poly.pdbx_seq_one_letter_code
_entity_poly.pdbx_strand_id
1 'polypeptide(L)'
;MIRTVPETINEDIDLYIRTYYSLLRSSQPIRVRSLEDTHAGMHASLHPHANDDEPDMSAFAYAVARLPECMHRVKLVLLGQSDEVFFNRAGVDITDWRRVYAIARRRKMFFDGQGTLACYISSVSDIDDLIPILTAYQIEWNKLHRRFHKTDTARAIFGRPKGTHLTEADLAAVQSELGLDSDSFQMLQRAWHENLDETLRYLANEPLDLRLNLLAGSAADYRQAVQAWWFSVQENTGLGLLVDRSIYFVSSNPHSLPNLLCGHIKVHREAVIDYLRRENPEDLWPEWERLVAEGNHEASANLLYYVDRSHRRANPEHARNIQEQESRLGIHRIDNPNYLDVGVQVIELGKLDP
;
A
#
# COMPACT_ATOMS: atom_id res chain seq x y z
N MET A 1 5.31 19.83 37.22
CA MET A 1 3.97 19.35 36.84
C MET A 1 3.59 20.08 35.56
N ILE A 2 3.92 19.48 34.42
CA ILE A 2 3.69 20.10 33.10
C ILE A 2 2.21 19.89 32.78
N ARG A 3 1.45 20.98 32.66
CA ARG A 3 0.06 20.93 32.18
C ARG A 3 0.10 20.55 30.70
N THR A 4 -0.25 19.31 30.38
CA THR A 4 -0.58 18.89 29.02
C THR A 4 -1.95 19.44 28.64
N VAL A 5 -2.04 20.00 27.43
CA VAL A 5 -3.31 20.38 26.80
C VAL A 5 -4.13 19.09 26.62
N PRO A 6 -5.44 19.06 26.94
CA PRO A 6 -6.27 17.91 26.61
C PRO A 6 -6.39 17.84 25.09
N GLU A 7 -5.62 16.97 24.46
CA GLU A 7 -5.91 16.55 23.10
C GLU A 7 -7.16 15.67 23.17
N THR A 8 -8.19 15.98 22.39
CA THR A 8 -9.28 15.05 22.10
C THR A 8 -8.74 13.93 21.23
N ILE A 9 -7.84 13.12 21.79
CA ILE A 9 -7.46 11.84 21.23
C ILE A 9 -8.68 10.96 21.44
N ASN A 10 -9.27 10.47 20.35
CA ASN A 10 -10.36 9.52 20.41
C ASN A 10 -9.88 8.29 21.21
N GLU A 11 -10.39 8.13 22.43
CA GLU A 11 -9.97 7.08 23.36
C GLU A 11 -10.09 5.68 22.74
N ASP A 12 -11.02 5.50 21.80
CA ASP A 12 -11.24 4.24 21.09
C ASP A 12 -10.16 3.93 20.06
N ILE A 13 -9.63 4.96 19.37
CA ILE A 13 -8.47 4.81 18.48
C ILE A 13 -7.24 4.42 19.30
N ASP A 14 -7.05 5.11 20.43
CA ASP A 14 -5.95 4.85 21.35
C ASP A 14 -6.01 3.44 21.95
N LEU A 15 -7.22 2.98 22.29
CA LEU A 15 -7.48 1.62 22.74
C LEU A 15 -7.11 0.62 21.64
N TYR A 16 -7.60 0.80 20.41
CA TYR A 16 -7.30 -0.08 19.29
C TYR A 16 -5.78 -0.20 19.05
N ILE A 17 -5.07 0.93 19.04
CA ILE A 17 -3.61 1.00 18.90
C ILE A 17 -2.91 0.18 19.99
N ARG A 18 -3.28 0.41 21.26
CA ARG A 18 -2.70 -0.33 22.38
C ARG A 18 -3.01 -1.82 22.29
N THR A 19 -4.21 -2.20 21.86
CA THR A 19 -4.63 -3.60 21.71
C THR A 19 -3.75 -4.32 20.71
N TYR A 20 -3.61 -3.83 19.48
CA TYR A 20 -2.80 -4.56 18.49
C TYR A 20 -1.31 -4.54 18.84
N TYR A 21 -0.76 -3.44 19.37
CA TYR A 21 0.64 -3.45 19.82
C TYR A 21 0.87 -4.43 20.96
N SER A 22 -0.09 -4.58 21.87
CA SER A 22 0.03 -5.55 22.94
C SER A 22 -0.01 -6.99 22.43
N LEU A 23 -0.88 -7.29 21.47
CA LEU A 23 -0.97 -8.62 20.87
C LEU A 23 0.26 -8.96 20.01
N LEU A 24 0.79 -7.99 19.25
CA LEU A 24 1.97 -8.19 18.39
C LEU A 24 3.28 -8.40 19.16
N ARG A 25 3.30 -8.19 20.50
CA ARG A 25 4.44 -8.59 21.35
C ARG A 25 4.53 -10.11 21.56
N SER A 26 3.47 -10.85 21.22
CA SER A 26 3.47 -12.31 21.23
C SER A 26 4.48 -12.86 20.22
N SER A 27 5.22 -13.90 20.61
CA SER A 27 6.07 -14.67 19.69
C SER A 27 5.27 -15.63 18.80
N GLN A 28 4.00 -15.86 19.14
CA GLN A 28 3.09 -16.73 18.40
C GLN A 28 2.14 -15.92 17.51
N PRO A 29 1.74 -16.46 16.35
CA PRO A 29 0.77 -15.81 15.49
C PRO A 29 -0.54 -15.51 16.22
N ILE A 30 -0.98 -14.25 16.16
CA ILE A 30 -2.26 -13.78 16.70
C ILE A 30 -3.33 -13.85 15.61
N ARG A 31 -4.59 -14.07 15.97
CA ARG A 31 -5.70 -14.04 14.99
C ARG A 31 -6.15 -12.59 14.80
N VAL A 32 -6.35 -12.17 13.55
CA VAL A 32 -6.93 -10.86 13.22
C VAL A 32 -8.33 -10.70 13.83
N ARG A 33 -9.06 -11.81 14.00
CA ARG A 33 -10.37 -11.80 14.66
C ARG A 33 -10.35 -11.15 16.06
N SER A 34 -9.23 -11.26 16.79
CA SER A 34 -9.10 -10.63 18.11
C SER A 34 -9.06 -9.10 18.08
N LEU A 35 -8.97 -8.50 16.89
CA LEU A 35 -8.95 -7.06 16.65
C LEU A 35 -10.26 -6.53 16.06
N GLU A 36 -11.18 -7.40 15.62
CA GLU A 36 -12.39 -6.98 14.89
C GLU A 36 -13.28 -6.06 15.75
N ASP A 37 -13.55 -6.43 17.00
CA ASP A 37 -14.42 -5.66 17.90
C ASP A 37 -13.83 -4.29 18.23
N THR A 38 -12.54 -4.23 18.56
CA THR A 38 -11.86 -2.95 18.87
C THR A 38 -11.67 -2.11 17.61
N HIS A 39 -11.47 -2.72 16.44
CA HIS A 39 -11.45 -2.01 15.16
C HIS A 39 -12.78 -1.36 14.86
N ALA A 40 -13.88 -2.10 15.02
CA ALA A 40 -15.20 -1.58 14.74
C ALA A 40 -15.63 -0.53 15.77
N GLY A 41 -15.21 -0.68 17.04
CA GLY A 41 -15.41 0.29 18.11
C GLY A 41 -14.64 1.61 17.93
N MET A 42 -13.53 1.63 17.17
CA MET A 42 -12.79 2.88 16.94
C MET A 42 -13.51 3.86 16.00
N HIS A 43 -14.56 3.41 15.31
CA HIS A 43 -15.31 4.20 14.33
C HIS A 43 -14.41 4.88 13.28
N ALA A 44 -13.54 4.09 12.65
CA ALA A 44 -12.61 4.61 11.65
C ALA A 44 -13.33 5.27 10.47
N SER A 45 -12.87 6.46 10.07
CA SER A 45 -13.48 7.22 8.97
C SER A 45 -13.45 6.50 7.62
N LEU A 46 -12.50 5.58 7.43
CA LEU A 46 -12.36 4.77 6.21
C LEU A 46 -13.10 3.42 6.29
N HIS A 47 -13.72 3.12 7.43
CA HIS A 47 -14.51 1.90 7.62
C HIS A 47 -15.71 2.18 8.55
N PRO A 48 -16.59 3.13 8.18
CA PRO A 48 -17.68 3.58 9.05
C PRO A 48 -18.69 2.47 9.35
N HIS A 49 -18.88 1.51 8.45
CA HIS A 49 -19.89 0.46 8.57
C HIS A 49 -19.33 -0.88 9.12
N ALA A 50 -18.20 -0.85 9.82
CA ALA A 50 -17.54 -2.05 10.34
C ALA A 50 -18.47 -2.92 11.23
N ASN A 51 -19.33 -2.30 12.03
CA ASN A 51 -20.29 -2.98 12.91
C ASN A 51 -21.58 -3.43 12.21
N ASP A 52 -21.84 -2.98 10.98
CA ASP A 52 -23.09 -3.25 10.29
C ASP A 52 -23.09 -4.68 9.70
N ASP A 53 -24.26 -5.28 9.54
CA ASP A 53 -24.39 -6.58 8.87
C ASP A 53 -24.19 -6.48 7.34
N GLU A 54 -24.34 -5.27 6.79
CA GLU A 54 -24.11 -4.96 5.38
C GLU A 54 -22.61 -4.75 5.09
N PRO A 55 -22.11 -5.24 3.94
CA PRO A 55 -20.73 -4.99 3.55
C PRO A 55 -20.47 -3.52 3.24
N ASP A 56 -19.42 -2.96 3.83
CA ASP A 56 -18.84 -1.67 3.48
C ASP A 56 -17.97 -1.82 2.24
N MET A 57 -18.58 -1.69 1.07
CA MET A 57 -17.89 -1.90 -0.20
C MET A 57 -16.82 -0.84 -0.48
N SER A 58 -16.93 0.35 0.10
CA SER A 58 -15.90 1.39 0.00
C SER A 58 -14.67 1.02 0.83
N ALA A 59 -14.85 0.60 2.09
CA ALA A 59 -13.76 0.12 2.93
C ALA A 59 -13.11 -1.14 2.35
N PHE A 60 -13.91 -2.07 1.82
CA PHE A 60 -13.41 -3.29 1.20
C PHE A 60 -12.57 -2.99 -0.05
N ALA A 61 -13.07 -2.16 -0.97
CA ALA A 61 -12.31 -1.75 -2.15
C ALA A 61 -11.02 -1.00 -1.77
N TYR A 62 -11.07 -0.15 -0.74
CA TYR A 62 -9.90 0.54 -0.20
C TYR A 62 -8.83 -0.44 0.31
N ALA A 63 -9.25 -1.50 1.00
CA ALA A 63 -8.38 -2.54 1.53
C ALA A 63 -7.81 -3.45 0.41
N VAL A 64 -8.65 -3.90 -0.53
CA VAL A 64 -8.23 -4.70 -1.70
C VAL A 64 -7.16 -3.97 -2.49
N ALA A 65 -7.33 -2.66 -2.73
CA ALA A 65 -6.35 -1.87 -3.46
C ALA A 65 -4.97 -1.81 -2.78
N ARG A 66 -4.89 -2.00 -1.45
CA ARG A 66 -3.66 -1.87 -0.65
C ARG A 66 -3.05 -3.19 -0.22
N LEU A 67 -3.66 -4.30 -0.64
CA LEU A 67 -3.22 -5.64 -0.37
C LEU A 67 -2.95 -6.39 -1.69
N PRO A 68 -2.12 -7.44 -1.69
CA PRO A 68 -1.87 -8.23 -2.90
C PRO A 68 -3.10 -9.07 -3.27
N GLU A 69 -3.29 -9.31 -4.56
CA GLU A 69 -4.45 -10.07 -5.08
C GLU A 69 -4.59 -11.48 -4.49
N CYS A 70 -3.49 -12.07 -4.01
CA CYS A 70 -3.48 -13.38 -3.38
C CYS A 70 -4.11 -13.43 -1.97
N MET A 71 -4.57 -12.32 -1.41
CA MET A 71 -5.07 -12.26 -0.02
C MET A 71 -6.17 -13.27 0.30
N HIS A 72 -7.03 -13.62 -0.66
CA HIS A 72 -8.07 -14.64 -0.47
C HIS A 72 -7.49 -16.06 -0.18
N ARG A 73 -6.21 -16.29 -0.47
CA ARG A 73 -5.47 -17.52 -0.18
C ARG A 73 -4.62 -17.43 1.08
N VAL A 74 -4.37 -16.23 1.59
CA VAL A 74 -3.48 -16.00 2.72
C VAL A 74 -4.16 -16.42 4.02
N LYS A 75 -3.42 -17.16 4.85
CA LYS A 75 -3.83 -17.58 6.21
C LYS A 75 -2.89 -17.01 7.26
N LEU A 76 -1.61 -16.77 6.93
CA LEU A 76 -0.61 -16.20 7.84
C LEU A 76 0.11 -15.03 7.16
N VAL A 77 0.20 -13.91 7.85
CA VAL A 77 1.02 -12.75 7.48
C VAL A 77 2.17 -12.63 8.46
N LEU A 78 3.40 -12.76 7.93
CA LEU A 78 4.63 -12.52 8.67
C LEU A 78 5.10 -11.09 8.44
N LEU A 79 5.31 -10.33 9.50
CA LEU A 79 5.83 -8.97 9.44
C LEU A 79 7.29 -8.99 9.87
N GLY A 80 8.22 -8.58 9.02
CA GLY A 80 9.65 -8.61 9.30
C GLY A 80 10.39 -7.42 8.69
N GLN A 81 11.58 -7.12 9.20
CA GLN A 81 12.39 -5.99 8.72
C GLN A 81 13.43 -6.39 7.66
N SER A 82 13.81 -7.67 7.63
CA SER A 82 14.82 -8.21 6.73
C SER A 82 14.65 -9.70 6.49
N ASP A 83 15.29 -10.21 5.44
CA ASP A 83 15.36 -11.62 5.06
C ASP A 83 15.88 -12.47 6.23
N GLU A 84 16.89 -11.98 6.92
CA GLU A 84 17.49 -12.63 8.09
C GLU A 84 16.49 -12.78 9.24
N VAL A 85 15.63 -11.79 9.46
CA VAL A 85 14.58 -11.86 10.48
C VAL A 85 13.55 -12.94 10.13
N PHE A 86 13.13 -13.05 8.87
CA PHE A 86 12.24 -14.12 8.43
C PHE A 86 12.87 -15.50 8.65
N PHE A 87 14.13 -15.67 8.28
CA PHE A 87 14.85 -16.93 8.45
C PHE A 87 15.07 -17.28 9.92
N ASN A 88 15.68 -16.38 10.70
CA ASN A 88 16.07 -16.65 12.09
C ASN A 88 14.87 -16.76 13.05
N ARG A 89 13.76 -16.04 12.78
CA ARG A 89 12.62 -16.00 13.71
C ARG A 89 11.46 -16.90 13.31
N ALA A 90 11.26 -17.14 12.03
CA ALA A 90 10.18 -17.99 11.54
C ALA A 90 10.67 -19.26 10.84
N GLY A 91 11.98 -19.44 10.63
CA GLY A 91 12.52 -20.55 9.85
C GLY A 91 12.13 -20.45 8.37
N VAL A 92 11.81 -19.25 7.90
CA VAL A 92 11.28 -19.02 6.56
C VAL A 92 12.35 -18.40 5.69
N ASP A 93 12.78 -19.15 4.68
CA ASP A 93 13.56 -18.61 3.57
C ASP A 93 12.60 -18.09 2.49
N ILE A 94 12.65 -16.78 2.25
CA ILE A 94 11.79 -16.08 1.29
C ILE A 94 12.43 -15.95 -0.10
N THR A 95 13.65 -16.45 -0.30
CA THR A 95 14.42 -16.27 -1.54
C THR A 95 13.67 -16.81 -2.77
N ASP A 96 12.98 -17.94 -2.62
CA ASP A 96 12.21 -18.57 -3.70
C ASP A 96 10.72 -18.16 -3.72
N TRP A 97 10.30 -17.24 -2.84
CA TRP A 97 8.91 -16.84 -2.76
C TRP A 97 8.55 -15.87 -3.88
N ARG A 98 7.30 -15.93 -4.36
CA ARG A 98 6.84 -15.04 -5.43
C ARG A 98 6.66 -13.63 -4.88
N ARG A 99 7.36 -12.65 -5.44
CA ARG A 99 7.09 -11.24 -5.14
C ARG A 99 5.67 -10.87 -5.60
N VAL A 100 4.91 -10.24 -4.71
CA VAL A 100 3.54 -9.80 -4.96
C VAL A 100 3.39 -8.30 -4.69
N TYR A 101 2.40 -7.69 -5.30
CA TYR A 101 2.22 -6.24 -5.28
C TYR A 101 0.77 -5.88 -4.99
N ALA A 102 0.58 -4.78 -4.28
CA ALA A 102 -0.70 -4.09 -4.18
C ALA A 102 -0.79 -2.99 -5.25
N ILE A 103 -2.01 -2.65 -5.67
CA ILE A 103 -2.28 -1.61 -6.67
C ILE A 103 -1.88 -0.23 -6.12
N ALA A 104 -2.31 0.06 -4.91
CA ALA A 104 -2.02 1.26 -4.13
C ALA A 104 -1.09 0.93 -2.96
N ARG A 105 -0.27 1.90 -2.52
CA ARG A 105 0.73 1.76 -1.44
C ARG A 105 1.63 0.52 -1.59
N ARG A 106 2.71 0.69 -2.36
CA ARG A 106 3.70 -0.37 -2.60
C ARG A 106 4.44 -0.71 -1.30
N ARG A 107 4.37 -1.97 -0.88
CA ARG A 107 5.21 -2.59 0.15
C ARG A 107 5.92 -3.78 -0.47
N LYS A 108 7.15 -4.06 -0.06
CA LYS A 108 7.83 -5.30 -0.44
C LYS A 108 7.15 -6.48 0.25
N MET A 109 6.48 -7.32 -0.54
CA MET A 109 5.75 -8.50 -0.08
C MET A 109 6.09 -9.73 -0.92
N PHE A 110 6.09 -10.91 -0.29
CA PHE A 110 6.34 -12.19 -0.93
C PHE A 110 5.31 -13.23 -0.49
N PHE A 111 4.85 -14.05 -1.42
CA PHE A 111 3.86 -15.09 -1.18
C PHE A 111 4.43 -16.47 -1.53
N ASP A 112 4.23 -17.44 -0.62
CA ASP A 112 4.71 -18.82 -0.76
C ASP A 112 3.90 -19.68 -1.75
N GLY A 113 2.77 -19.18 -2.24
CA GLY A 113 1.84 -19.93 -3.08
C GLY A 113 0.91 -20.89 -2.32
N GLN A 114 1.08 -21.05 -1.01
CA GLN A 114 0.34 -22.01 -0.18
C GLN A 114 -0.60 -21.31 0.82
N GLY A 115 -0.17 -20.22 1.43
CA GLY A 115 -0.98 -19.48 2.40
C GLY A 115 -0.22 -18.50 3.29
N THR A 116 1.08 -18.30 3.09
CA THR A 116 1.90 -17.40 3.90
C THR A 116 2.35 -16.20 3.09
N LEU A 117 2.10 -15.01 3.63
CA LEU A 117 2.54 -13.74 3.08
C LEU A 117 3.61 -13.13 3.98
N ALA A 118 4.82 -12.95 3.47
CA ALA A 118 5.86 -12.17 4.12
C ALA A 118 5.73 -10.70 3.70
N CYS A 119 5.54 -9.81 4.65
CA CYS A 119 5.47 -8.37 4.43
C CYS A 119 6.64 -7.69 5.14
N TYR A 120 7.41 -6.91 4.39
CA TYR A 120 8.45 -6.08 4.98
C TYR A 120 7.81 -4.88 5.66
N ILE A 121 8.31 -4.56 6.85
CA ILE A 121 7.95 -3.35 7.59
C ILE A 121 9.20 -2.51 7.81
N SER A 122 9.14 -1.24 7.46
CA SER A 122 10.25 -0.30 7.58
C SER A 122 10.08 0.64 8.79
N SER A 123 8.84 0.81 9.26
CA SER A 123 8.47 1.75 10.30
C SER A 123 7.28 1.28 11.15
N VAL A 124 7.09 1.94 12.29
CA VAL A 124 5.89 1.82 13.14
C VAL A 124 4.62 2.16 12.33
N SER A 125 4.69 3.18 11.48
CA SER A 125 3.57 3.58 10.61
C SER A 125 3.18 2.51 9.59
N ASP A 126 4.10 1.62 9.19
CA ASP A 126 3.73 0.48 8.34
C ASP A 126 2.82 -0.50 9.06
N ILE A 127 3.07 -0.73 10.35
CA ILE A 127 2.21 -1.54 11.21
C ILE A 127 0.86 -0.82 11.39
N ASP A 128 0.89 0.46 11.74
CA ASP A 128 -0.31 1.26 11.98
C ASP A 128 -1.21 1.39 10.73
N ASP A 129 -0.67 1.29 9.52
CA ASP A 129 -1.47 1.23 8.28
C ASP A 129 -1.93 -0.21 7.95
N LEU A 130 -1.04 -1.20 8.07
CA LEU A 130 -1.32 -2.57 7.61
C LEU A 130 -2.34 -3.30 8.51
N ILE A 131 -2.26 -3.13 9.83
CA ILE A 131 -3.14 -3.84 10.78
C ILE A 131 -4.62 -3.46 10.57
N PRO A 132 -5.01 -2.16 10.52
CA PRO A 132 -6.38 -1.79 10.18
C PRO A 132 -6.83 -2.30 8.81
N ILE A 133 -5.96 -2.25 7.80
CA ILE A 133 -6.30 -2.71 6.44
C ILE A 133 -6.60 -4.21 6.40
N LEU A 134 -5.78 -5.04 7.05
CA LEU A 134 -6.00 -6.48 7.14
C LEU A 134 -7.27 -6.81 7.93
N THR A 135 -7.54 -6.04 8.99
CA THR A 135 -8.74 -6.21 9.81
C THR A 135 -10.00 -5.84 9.04
N ALA A 136 -10.01 -4.70 8.35
CA ALA A 136 -11.12 -4.29 7.48
C ALA A 136 -11.36 -5.30 6.36
N TYR A 137 -10.30 -5.75 5.68
CA TYR A 137 -10.41 -6.79 4.65
C TYR A 137 -11.07 -8.07 5.17
N GLN A 138 -10.67 -8.53 6.38
CA GLN A 138 -11.26 -9.73 6.98
C GLN A 138 -12.72 -9.54 7.38
N ILE A 139 -13.07 -8.43 8.02
CA ILE A 139 -14.45 -8.12 8.43
C ILE A 139 -15.36 -8.17 7.20
N GLU A 140 -14.98 -7.44 6.16
CA GLU A 140 -15.80 -7.28 4.95
C GLU A 140 -15.85 -8.55 4.11
N TRP A 141 -14.73 -9.27 3.96
CA TRP A 141 -14.74 -10.61 3.38
C TRP A 141 -15.73 -11.53 4.10
N ASN A 142 -15.70 -11.52 5.43
CA ASN A 142 -16.54 -12.40 6.23
C ASN A 142 -18.02 -12.00 6.16
N LYS A 143 -18.37 -10.72 6.00
CA LYS A 143 -19.75 -10.28 5.71
C LYS A 143 -20.22 -10.82 4.35
N LEU A 144 -19.41 -10.64 3.31
CA LEU A 144 -19.69 -11.16 1.96
C LEU A 144 -19.84 -12.70 1.98
N HIS A 145 -18.92 -13.41 2.63
CA HIS A 145 -18.95 -14.87 2.78
C HIS A 145 -20.24 -15.33 3.48
N ARG A 146 -20.63 -14.68 4.58
CA ARG A 146 -21.86 -15.02 5.32
C ARG A 146 -23.10 -14.94 4.43
N ARG A 147 -23.18 -13.92 3.57
CA ARG A 147 -24.30 -13.73 2.62
C ARG A 147 -24.28 -14.75 1.47
N PHE A 148 -23.08 -15.12 1.01
CA PHE A 148 -22.91 -15.91 -0.21
C PHE A 148 -22.86 -17.43 0.01
N HIS A 149 -22.10 -17.94 0.98
CA HIS A 149 -21.69 -19.36 1.00
C HIS A 149 -22.83 -20.41 1.05
N LYS A 150 -24.03 -20.03 1.52
CA LYS A 150 -25.18 -20.95 1.62
C LYS A 150 -26.07 -20.98 0.39
N THR A 151 -25.82 -20.12 -0.59
CA THR A 151 -26.70 -19.98 -1.76
C THR A 151 -26.49 -21.11 -2.76
N ASP A 152 -27.47 -21.30 -3.65
CA ASP A 152 -27.36 -22.29 -4.71
C ASP A 152 -26.29 -21.88 -5.74
N THR A 153 -26.16 -20.57 -6.01
CA THR A 153 -25.12 -20.02 -6.89
C THR A 153 -23.72 -20.27 -6.31
N ALA A 154 -23.49 -20.08 -5.01
CA ALA A 154 -22.21 -20.38 -4.37
C ALA A 154 -21.83 -21.86 -4.52
N ARG A 155 -22.79 -22.78 -4.30
CA ARG A 155 -22.58 -24.22 -4.51
C ARG A 155 -22.28 -24.55 -5.97
N ALA A 156 -23.00 -23.93 -6.90
CA ALA A 156 -22.79 -24.13 -8.33
C ALA A 156 -21.42 -23.62 -8.78
N ILE A 157 -20.99 -22.44 -8.34
CA ILE A 157 -19.69 -21.84 -8.66
C ILE A 157 -18.55 -22.67 -8.07
N PHE A 158 -18.69 -23.10 -6.82
CA PHE A 158 -17.68 -23.94 -6.15
C PHE A 158 -17.52 -25.32 -6.83
N GLY A 159 -18.63 -25.91 -7.30
CA GLY A 159 -18.60 -27.21 -7.99
C GLY A 159 -18.03 -27.20 -9.40
N ARG A 160 -17.82 -26.02 -10.01
CA ARG A 160 -17.24 -25.91 -11.37
C ARG A 160 -15.73 -26.17 -11.35
N PRO A 161 -15.17 -26.75 -12.43
CA PRO A 161 -13.72 -26.86 -12.59
C PRO A 161 -13.01 -25.50 -12.42
N LYS A 162 -11.79 -25.53 -11.89
CA LYS A 162 -10.93 -24.33 -11.83
C LYS A 162 -10.67 -23.81 -13.25
N GLY A 163 -10.68 -22.50 -13.43
CA GLY A 163 -10.49 -21.85 -14.73
C GLY A 163 -11.74 -21.71 -15.58
N THR A 164 -12.91 -22.20 -15.13
CA THR A 164 -14.19 -21.88 -15.79
C THR A 164 -14.58 -20.42 -15.52
N HIS A 165 -14.88 -19.68 -16.59
CA HIS A 165 -15.37 -18.30 -16.48
C HIS A 165 -16.83 -18.24 -16.06
N LEU A 166 -17.18 -17.24 -15.25
CA LEU A 166 -18.56 -16.97 -14.87
C LEU A 166 -19.31 -16.27 -16.01
N THR A 167 -20.57 -16.66 -16.21
CA THR A 167 -21.45 -16.02 -17.19
C THR A 167 -22.07 -14.75 -16.62
N GLU A 168 -22.62 -13.89 -17.47
CA GLU A 168 -23.36 -12.70 -17.00
C GLU A 168 -24.54 -13.07 -16.09
N ALA A 169 -25.20 -14.20 -16.35
CA ALA A 169 -26.28 -14.70 -15.50
C ALA A 169 -25.77 -15.14 -14.11
N ASP A 170 -24.58 -15.75 -14.05
CA ASP A 170 -23.94 -16.09 -12.77
C ASP A 170 -23.61 -14.81 -11.98
N LEU A 171 -23.05 -13.81 -12.66
CA LEU A 171 -22.68 -12.53 -12.03
C LEU A 171 -23.92 -11.77 -11.51
N ALA A 172 -25.02 -11.77 -12.27
CA ALA A 172 -26.29 -11.18 -11.83
C ALA A 172 -26.86 -11.91 -10.59
N ALA A 173 -26.75 -13.25 -10.54
CA ALA A 173 -27.16 -14.03 -9.38
C ALA A 173 -26.27 -13.72 -8.15
N VAL A 174 -24.94 -13.69 -8.34
CA VAL A 174 -23.99 -13.30 -7.28
C VAL A 174 -24.30 -11.91 -6.74
N GLN A 175 -24.53 -10.92 -7.60
CA GLN A 175 -24.90 -9.56 -7.19
C GLN A 175 -26.14 -9.56 -6.30
N SER A 176 -27.21 -10.23 -6.75
CA SER A 176 -28.48 -10.29 -6.02
C SER A 176 -28.32 -10.99 -4.67
N GLU A 177 -27.54 -12.06 -4.59
CA GLU A 177 -27.33 -12.84 -3.37
C GLU A 177 -26.43 -12.14 -2.35
N LEU A 178 -25.43 -11.39 -2.81
CA LEU A 178 -24.63 -10.53 -1.94
C LEU A 178 -25.43 -9.34 -1.41
N GLY A 179 -26.54 -9.00 -2.06
CA GLY A 179 -27.37 -7.84 -1.71
C GLY A 179 -26.68 -6.52 -2.06
N LEU A 180 -25.92 -6.49 -3.15
CA LEU A 180 -25.18 -5.30 -3.59
C LEU A 180 -25.94 -4.55 -4.68
N ASP A 181 -25.95 -3.22 -4.61
CA ASP A 181 -26.38 -2.39 -5.72
C ASP A 181 -25.39 -2.48 -6.91
N SER A 182 -25.78 -1.91 -8.04
CA SER A 182 -24.98 -1.97 -9.27
C SER A 182 -23.61 -1.32 -9.14
N ASP A 183 -23.51 -0.21 -8.40
CA ASP A 183 -22.26 0.53 -8.24
C ASP A 183 -21.29 -0.24 -7.33
N SER A 184 -21.79 -0.76 -6.22
CA SER A 184 -21.05 -1.60 -5.28
C SER A 184 -20.55 -2.90 -5.92
N PHE A 185 -21.38 -3.52 -6.76
CA PHE A 185 -20.97 -4.73 -7.48
C PHE A 185 -19.90 -4.41 -8.53
N GLN A 186 -20.03 -3.30 -9.27
CA GLN A 186 -18.98 -2.84 -10.17
C GLN A 186 -17.66 -2.54 -9.43
N MET A 187 -17.73 -1.96 -8.23
CA MET A 187 -16.54 -1.74 -7.39
C MET A 187 -15.85 -3.07 -7.04
N LEU A 188 -16.62 -4.10 -6.66
CA LEU A 188 -16.10 -5.44 -6.39
C LEU A 188 -15.45 -6.07 -7.62
N GLN A 189 -16.11 -5.98 -8.80
CA GLN A 189 -15.55 -6.48 -10.06
C GLN A 189 -14.24 -5.77 -10.42
N ARG A 190 -14.17 -4.45 -10.25
CA ARG A 190 -12.94 -3.67 -10.47
C ARG A 190 -11.84 -4.03 -9.46
N ALA A 191 -12.22 -4.26 -8.20
CA ALA A 191 -11.28 -4.57 -7.14
C ALA A 191 -10.58 -5.93 -7.35
N TRP A 192 -11.29 -6.94 -7.85
CA TRP A 192 -10.73 -8.28 -8.10
C TRP A 192 -10.24 -8.49 -9.53
N HIS A 193 -10.70 -7.69 -10.48
CA HIS A 193 -10.26 -7.67 -11.88
C HIS A 193 -10.19 -9.09 -12.49
N GLU A 194 -9.01 -9.52 -12.93
CA GLU A 194 -8.77 -10.82 -13.57
C GLU A 194 -8.98 -12.01 -12.62
N ASN A 195 -8.90 -11.80 -11.31
CA ASN A 195 -9.07 -12.85 -10.31
C ASN A 195 -10.51 -12.97 -9.79
N LEU A 196 -11.48 -12.26 -10.38
CA LEU A 196 -12.88 -12.27 -9.95
C LEU A 196 -13.44 -13.69 -9.79
N ASP A 197 -13.28 -14.52 -10.82
CA ASP A 197 -13.82 -15.89 -10.85
C ASP A 197 -13.17 -16.82 -9.81
N GLU A 198 -11.86 -16.68 -9.57
CA GLU A 198 -11.17 -17.44 -8.53
C GLU A 198 -11.58 -16.95 -7.14
N THR A 199 -11.63 -15.63 -6.95
CA THR A 199 -11.94 -15.01 -5.66
C THR A 199 -13.36 -15.34 -5.22
N LEU A 200 -14.34 -15.33 -6.13
CA LEU A 200 -15.72 -15.75 -5.84
C LEU A 200 -15.82 -17.24 -5.44
N ARG A 201 -15.01 -18.13 -6.03
CA ARG A 201 -14.95 -19.53 -5.57
C ARG A 201 -14.41 -19.64 -4.15
N TYR A 202 -13.39 -18.86 -3.80
CA TYR A 202 -12.87 -18.81 -2.43
C TYR A 202 -13.90 -18.24 -1.47
N LEU A 203 -14.61 -17.19 -1.88
CA LEU A 203 -15.70 -16.58 -1.12
C LEU A 203 -16.84 -17.56 -0.86
N ALA A 204 -17.19 -18.42 -1.82
CA ALA A 204 -18.19 -19.46 -1.64
C ALA A 204 -17.78 -20.54 -0.61
N ASN A 205 -16.48 -20.79 -0.48
CA ASN A 205 -15.96 -21.95 0.25
C ASN A 205 -15.67 -21.65 1.72
N GLU A 206 -14.91 -20.59 2.02
CA GLU A 206 -14.34 -20.39 3.35
C GLU A 206 -14.40 -18.93 3.83
N PRO A 207 -14.66 -18.72 5.15
CA PRO A 207 -14.41 -17.43 5.76
C PRO A 207 -12.90 -17.18 5.82
N LEU A 208 -12.54 -15.90 5.93
CA LEU A 208 -11.17 -15.49 6.16
C LEU A 208 -10.87 -15.50 7.67
N ASP A 209 -9.74 -16.11 8.03
CA ASP A 209 -9.21 -16.18 9.39
C ASP A 209 -7.69 -15.96 9.35
N LEU A 210 -7.31 -14.72 9.10
CA LEU A 210 -5.92 -14.29 9.03
C LEU A 210 -5.26 -14.39 10.41
N ARG A 211 -3.99 -14.80 10.38
CA ARG A 211 -3.08 -14.72 11.51
C ARG A 211 -1.94 -13.76 11.19
N LEU A 212 -1.49 -13.02 12.19
CA LEU A 212 -0.38 -12.07 12.09
C LEU A 212 0.74 -12.50 13.03
N ASN A 213 1.97 -12.44 12.57
CA ASN A 213 3.14 -12.61 13.42
C ASN A 213 4.15 -11.49 13.16
N LEU A 214 4.36 -10.64 14.15
CA LEU A 214 5.41 -9.62 14.11
C LEU A 214 6.73 -10.26 14.52
N LEU A 215 7.58 -10.51 13.53
CA LEU A 215 8.94 -10.95 13.73
C LEU A 215 9.76 -9.71 14.12
N ALA A 216 9.69 -9.34 15.40
CA ALA A 216 10.48 -8.24 15.91
C ALA A 216 11.98 -8.59 15.84
N GLY A 217 12.73 -7.81 15.06
CA GLY A 217 14.17 -7.74 15.20
C GLY A 217 14.54 -7.17 16.57
N SER A 218 15.69 -7.56 17.13
CA SER A 218 16.21 -6.89 18.31
C SER A 218 16.52 -5.42 17.98
N ALA A 219 16.56 -4.55 18.99
CA ALA A 219 17.03 -3.17 18.79
C ALA A 219 18.49 -3.10 18.27
N ALA A 220 19.26 -4.19 18.43
CA ALA A 220 20.56 -4.31 17.79
C ALA A 220 20.42 -4.63 16.29
N ASP A 221 19.52 -5.55 15.92
CA ASP A 221 19.24 -5.94 14.53
C ASP A 221 18.79 -4.71 13.71
N TYR A 222 17.88 -3.90 14.26
CA TYR A 222 17.44 -2.67 13.61
C TYR A 222 18.59 -1.66 13.44
N ARG A 223 19.43 -1.46 14.46
CA ARG A 223 20.59 -0.56 14.36
C ARG A 223 21.58 -1.03 13.29
N GLN A 224 21.83 -2.33 13.22
CA GLN A 224 22.69 -2.92 12.19
C GLN A 224 22.09 -2.72 10.79
N ALA A 225 20.78 -2.94 10.62
CA ALA A 225 20.08 -2.70 9.37
C ALA A 225 20.15 -1.22 8.93
N VAL A 226 19.96 -0.27 9.86
CA VAL A 226 20.08 1.18 9.60
C VAL A 226 21.51 1.55 9.21
N GLN A 227 22.52 1.01 9.89
CA GLN A 227 23.93 1.25 9.54
C GLN A 227 24.24 0.72 8.15
N ALA A 228 23.84 -0.52 7.85
CA ALA A 228 24.07 -1.14 6.55
C ALA A 228 23.32 -0.41 5.42
N TRP A 229 22.08 0.02 5.68
CA TRP A 229 21.33 0.91 4.80
C TRP A 229 22.09 2.22 4.54
N TRP A 230 22.59 2.89 5.58
CA TRP A 230 23.34 4.14 5.43
C TRP A 230 24.62 3.97 4.61
N PHE A 231 25.39 2.90 4.84
CA PHE A 231 26.56 2.58 4.01
C PHE A 231 26.17 2.35 2.55
N SER A 232 25.09 1.60 2.30
CA SER A 232 24.57 1.40 0.95
C SER A 232 24.21 2.73 0.26
N VAL A 233 23.64 3.68 1.01
CA VAL A 233 23.35 5.03 0.50
C VAL A 233 24.63 5.77 0.12
N GLN A 234 25.66 5.74 0.97
CA GLN A 234 26.95 6.38 0.69
C GLN A 234 27.63 5.79 -0.55
N GLU A 235 27.62 4.47 -0.70
CA GLU A 235 28.18 3.77 -1.85
C GLU A 235 27.45 4.14 -3.16
N ASN A 236 26.12 4.12 -3.15
CA ASN A 236 25.32 4.39 -4.35
C ASN A 236 25.39 5.86 -4.79
N THR A 237 25.59 6.80 -3.88
CA THR A 237 25.76 8.22 -4.25
C THR A 237 27.17 8.56 -4.74
N GLY A 238 28.18 7.76 -4.42
CA GLY A 238 29.57 8.06 -4.77
C GLY A 238 30.13 9.31 -4.08
N LEU A 239 29.47 9.84 -3.04
CA LEU A 239 29.88 11.07 -2.34
C LEU A 239 31.01 10.87 -1.33
N GLY A 240 31.44 9.62 -1.14
CA GLY A 240 32.48 9.24 -0.18
C GLY A 240 32.03 9.35 1.28
N LEU A 241 32.99 9.54 2.18
CA LEU A 241 32.72 9.68 3.61
C LEU A 241 31.98 10.99 3.89
N LEU A 242 30.75 10.87 4.39
CA LEU A 242 29.91 12.01 4.77
C LEU A 242 30.14 12.48 6.22
N VAL A 243 31.09 11.88 6.95
CA VAL A 243 31.30 12.11 8.40
C VAL A 243 31.60 13.57 8.75
N ASP A 244 32.26 14.29 7.85
CA ASP A 244 32.64 15.70 8.04
C ASP A 244 31.64 16.68 7.42
N ARG A 245 30.54 16.20 6.83
CA ARG A 245 29.52 17.04 6.21
C ARG A 245 28.38 17.30 7.19
N SER A 246 27.81 18.51 7.12
CA SER A 246 26.54 18.79 7.80
C SER A 246 25.41 18.06 7.07
N ILE A 247 24.73 17.16 7.77
CA ILE A 247 23.65 16.34 7.21
C ILE A 247 22.34 16.73 7.87
N TYR A 248 21.33 17.00 7.05
CA TYR A 248 19.97 17.27 7.51
C TYR A 248 19.07 16.13 7.02
N PHE A 249 18.42 15.44 7.95
CA PHE A 249 17.44 14.42 7.62
C PHE A 249 16.06 15.07 7.51
N VAL A 250 15.41 14.85 6.38
CA VAL A 250 14.01 15.22 6.16
C VAL A 250 13.21 13.95 5.91
N SER A 251 12.26 13.64 6.79
CA SER A 251 11.32 12.54 6.62
C SER A 251 9.99 13.05 6.06
N SER A 252 9.20 12.12 5.50
CA SER A 252 7.78 12.31 5.17
C SER A 252 7.39 13.12 3.91
N ASN A 253 8.30 13.33 2.95
CA ASN A 253 7.89 13.76 1.59
C ASN A 253 9.04 13.62 0.56
N PRO A 254 9.29 12.44 -0.01
CA PRO A 254 10.42 12.20 -0.93
C PRO A 254 10.18 12.78 -2.32
N HIS A 255 9.17 13.61 -2.55
CA HIS A 255 8.87 14.14 -3.89
C HIS A 255 8.80 15.66 -3.90
N SER A 256 8.24 16.29 -2.87
CA SER A 256 8.08 17.75 -2.86
C SER A 256 9.41 18.50 -2.86
N LEU A 257 10.42 18.05 -2.14
CA LEU A 257 11.72 18.73 -2.12
C LEU A 257 12.43 18.67 -3.48
N PRO A 258 12.65 17.50 -4.11
CA PRO A 258 13.21 17.44 -5.46
C PRO A 258 12.38 18.22 -6.48
N ASN A 259 11.04 18.14 -6.42
CA ASN A 259 10.18 18.86 -7.34
C ASN A 259 10.40 20.37 -7.26
N LEU A 260 10.50 20.91 -6.03
CA LEU A 260 10.77 22.32 -5.78
C LEU A 260 12.17 22.73 -6.27
N LEU A 261 13.19 21.94 -5.91
CA LEU A 261 14.59 22.28 -6.13
C LEU A 261 15.04 22.05 -7.58
N CYS A 262 14.49 21.04 -8.26
CA CYS A 262 14.81 20.76 -9.67
C CYS A 262 13.98 21.61 -10.63
N GLY A 263 12.72 21.90 -10.27
CA GLY A 263 11.82 22.70 -11.10
C GLY A 263 11.56 22.12 -12.50
N HIS A 264 11.81 20.82 -12.73
CA HIS A 264 11.80 20.21 -14.08
C HIS A 264 10.49 20.38 -14.82
N ILE A 265 9.36 20.51 -14.11
CA ILE A 265 8.05 20.72 -14.75
C ILE A 265 7.98 22.05 -15.52
N LYS A 266 8.79 23.05 -15.15
CA LYS A 266 8.89 24.30 -15.89
C LYS A 266 9.51 24.09 -17.28
N VAL A 267 10.49 23.19 -17.35
CA VAL A 267 11.23 22.87 -18.59
C VAL A 267 10.41 21.93 -19.48
N HIS A 268 9.79 20.91 -18.90
CA HIS A 268 9.07 19.87 -19.64
C HIS A 268 7.55 20.08 -19.71
N ARG A 269 7.08 21.31 -19.39
CA ARG A 269 5.66 21.63 -19.24
C ARG A 269 4.82 21.18 -20.43
N GLU A 270 5.23 21.56 -21.63
CA GLU A 270 4.49 21.29 -22.87
C GLU A 270 4.39 19.79 -23.13
N ALA A 271 5.49 19.04 -22.97
CA ALA A 271 5.51 17.60 -23.16
C ALA A 271 4.55 16.87 -22.20
N VAL A 272 4.44 17.32 -20.95
CA VAL A 272 3.51 16.74 -19.97
C VAL A 272 2.06 17.11 -20.29
N ILE A 273 1.79 18.32 -20.76
CA ILE A 273 0.46 18.74 -21.22
C ILE A 273 0.01 17.93 -22.44
N ASP A 274 0.91 17.71 -23.40
CA ASP A 274 0.61 16.91 -24.59
C ASP A 274 0.30 15.46 -24.22
N TYR A 275 1.05 14.89 -23.29
CA TYR A 275 0.75 13.58 -22.72
C TYR A 275 -0.63 13.56 -22.02
N LEU A 276 -0.92 14.56 -21.17
CA LEU A 276 -2.19 14.68 -20.47
C LEU A 276 -3.37 14.75 -21.45
N ARG A 277 -3.25 15.54 -22.53
CA ARG A 277 -4.29 15.66 -23.55
C ARG A 277 -4.51 14.35 -24.31
N ARG A 278 -3.42 13.65 -24.67
CA ARG A 278 -3.49 12.47 -25.53
C ARG A 278 -3.98 11.23 -24.78
N GLU A 279 -3.43 10.98 -23.59
CA GLU A 279 -3.72 9.77 -22.84
C GLU A 279 -4.86 9.97 -21.83
N ASN A 280 -5.14 11.21 -21.43
CA ASN A 280 -6.12 11.59 -20.41
C ASN A 280 -6.17 10.62 -19.21
N PRO A 281 -5.02 10.38 -18.53
CA PRO A 281 -4.98 9.43 -17.42
C PRO A 281 -5.97 9.86 -16.34
N GLU A 282 -6.75 8.90 -15.83
CA GLU A 282 -7.73 9.12 -14.76
C GLU A 282 -8.79 10.20 -15.08
N ASP A 283 -9.01 10.50 -16.37
CA ASP A 283 -9.90 11.58 -16.83
C ASP A 283 -9.55 12.97 -16.26
N LEU A 284 -8.26 13.29 -16.20
CA LEU A 284 -7.73 14.53 -15.64
C LEU A 284 -7.72 15.73 -16.60
N TRP A 285 -8.01 15.54 -17.89
CA TRP A 285 -8.03 16.61 -18.89
C TRP A 285 -9.09 17.70 -18.59
N PRO A 286 -10.35 17.37 -18.26
CA PRO A 286 -11.34 18.37 -17.86
C PRO A 286 -10.92 19.19 -16.64
N GLU A 287 -10.27 18.55 -15.67
CA GLU A 287 -9.74 19.23 -14.48
C GLU A 287 -8.62 20.20 -14.84
N TRP A 288 -7.72 19.83 -15.74
CA TRP A 288 -6.70 20.74 -16.27
C TRP A 288 -7.31 21.96 -16.95
N GLU A 289 -8.31 21.77 -17.81
CA GLU A 289 -9.00 22.88 -18.48
C GLU A 289 -9.66 23.84 -17.48
N ARG A 290 -10.30 23.28 -16.45
CA ARG A 290 -10.90 24.05 -15.35
C ARG A 290 -9.86 24.89 -14.61
N LEU A 291 -8.75 24.28 -14.19
CA LEU A 291 -7.69 24.97 -13.44
C LEU A 291 -7.03 26.09 -14.24
N VAL A 292 -6.85 25.89 -15.55
CA VAL A 292 -6.31 26.91 -16.46
C VAL A 292 -7.30 28.06 -16.63
N ALA A 293 -8.60 27.77 -16.81
CA ALA A 293 -9.64 28.79 -16.95
C ALA A 293 -9.79 29.64 -15.68
N GLU A 294 -9.62 29.04 -14.50
CA GLU A 294 -9.64 29.74 -13.21
C GLU A 294 -8.36 30.55 -12.91
N GLY A 295 -7.30 30.40 -13.73
CA GLY A 295 -6.01 31.04 -13.49
C GLY A 295 -5.26 30.49 -12.27
N ASN A 296 -5.61 29.29 -11.79
CA ASN A 296 -4.98 28.69 -10.62
C ASN A 296 -3.64 28.04 -10.99
N HIS A 297 -2.59 28.86 -11.05
CA HIS A 297 -1.27 28.42 -11.48
C HIS A 297 -0.63 27.37 -10.55
N GLU A 298 -0.88 27.44 -9.24
CA GLU A 298 -0.33 26.50 -8.26
C GLU A 298 -0.95 25.11 -8.40
N ALA A 299 -2.29 25.04 -8.44
CA ALA A 299 -2.99 23.79 -8.66
C ALA A 299 -2.67 23.18 -10.02
N SER A 300 -2.55 24.02 -11.07
CA SER A 300 -2.12 23.58 -12.39
C SER A 300 -0.72 22.97 -12.37
N ALA A 301 0.23 23.59 -11.66
CA ALA A 301 1.59 23.04 -11.54
C ALA A 301 1.60 21.71 -10.78
N ASN A 302 0.86 21.62 -9.67
CA ASN A 302 0.72 20.39 -8.90
C ASN A 302 0.11 19.25 -9.73
N LEU A 303 -0.91 19.54 -10.53
CA LEU A 303 -1.51 18.57 -11.44
C LEU A 303 -0.48 18.06 -12.46
N LEU A 304 0.35 18.93 -13.03
CA LEU A 304 1.41 18.49 -13.95
C LEU A 304 2.47 17.62 -13.27
N TYR A 305 2.89 17.94 -12.03
CA TYR A 305 3.78 17.06 -11.27
C TYR A 305 3.14 15.68 -11.00
N TYR A 306 1.83 15.64 -10.75
CA TYR A 306 1.10 14.38 -10.57
C TYR A 306 1.09 13.56 -11.87
N VAL A 307 0.69 14.17 -12.98
CA VAL A 307 0.58 13.53 -14.30
C VAL A 307 1.95 13.05 -14.82
N ASP A 308 3.02 13.83 -14.56
CA ASP A 308 4.39 13.49 -14.94
C ASP A 308 4.81 12.11 -14.40
N ARG A 309 4.27 11.66 -13.26
CA ARG A 309 4.52 10.31 -12.74
C ARG A 309 4.07 9.22 -13.70
N SER A 310 2.90 9.38 -14.31
CA SER A 310 2.38 8.44 -15.31
C SER A 310 3.17 8.56 -16.61
N HIS A 311 3.49 9.79 -17.03
CA HIS A 311 4.28 10.03 -18.23
C HIS A 311 5.66 9.37 -18.17
N ARG A 312 6.39 9.50 -17.05
CA ARG A 312 7.69 8.82 -16.85
C ARG A 312 7.60 7.29 -16.93
N ARG A 313 6.47 6.70 -16.50
CA ARG A 313 6.26 5.25 -16.61
C ARG A 313 6.02 4.83 -18.06
N ALA A 314 5.30 5.64 -18.82
CA ALA A 314 5.02 5.39 -20.23
C ALA A 314 6.20 5.73 -21.16
N ASN A 315 7.09 6.65 -20.75
CA ASN A 315 8.18 7.16 -21.57
C ASN A 315 9.55 7.09 -20.84
N PRO A 316 10.33 6.02 -21.06
CA PRO A 316 11.64 5.84 -20.44
C PRO A 316 12.71 6.87 -20.84
N GLU A 317 12.56 7.53 -21.99
CA GLU A 317 13.47 8.61 -22.39
C GLU A 317 13.20 9.88 -21.58
N HIS A 318 11.93 10.26 -21.45
CA HIS A 318 11.52 11.37 -20.59
C HIS A 318 11.95 11.16 -19.13
N ALA A 319 11.81 9.93 -18.62
CA ALA A 319 12.29 9.57 -17.28
C ALA A 319 13.82 9.76 -17.12
N ARG A 320 14.61 9.33 -18.11
CA ARG A 320 16.07 9.50 -18.10
C ARG A 320 16.48 10.97 -18.16
N ASN A 321 15.84 11.78 -19.00
CA ASN A 321 16.13 13.21 -19.11
C ASN A 321 15.94 13.93 -17.77
N ILE A 322 14.86 13.64 -17.05
CA ILE A 322 14.63 14.23 -15.73
C ILE A 322 15.66 13.73 -14.70
N GLN A 323 16.00 12.44 -14.72
CA GLN A 323 17.01 11.89 -13.82
C GLN A 323 18.40 12.53 -14.06
N GLU A 324 18.78 12.76 -15.31
CA GLU A 324 20.01 13.46 -15.67
C GLU A 324 19.99 14.93 -15.19
N GLN A 325 18.87 15.63 -15.33
CA GLN A 325 18.71 16.99 -14.84
C GLN A 325 18.86 17.05 -13.31
N GLU A 326 18.20 16.14 -12.59
CA GLU A 326 18.34 16.03 -11.13
C GLU A 326 19.79 15.74 -10.72
N SER A 327 20.46 14.81 -11.41
CA SER A 327 21.86 14.47 -11.12
C SER A 327 22.82 15.64 -11.36
N ARG A 328 22.56 16.49 -12.37
CA ARG A 328 23.34 17.72 -12.61
C ARG A 328 23.21 18.72 -11.47
N LEU A 329 22.03 18.80 -10.84
CA LEU A 329 21.78 19.63 -9.66
C LEU A 329 22.22 18.98 -8.34
N GLY A 330 22.89 17.82 -8.39
CA GLY A 330 23.34 17.09 -7.20
C GLY A 330 22.22 16.40 -6.44
N ILE A 331 21.10 16.11 -7.09
CA ILE A 331 19.99 15.32 -6.53
C ILE A 331 20.17 13.86 -6.99
N HIS A 332 20.49 12.99 -6.03
CA HIS A 332 20.73 11.56 -6.26
C HIS A 332 19.55 10.76 -5.70
N ARG A 333 18.88 9.96 -6.54
CA ARG A 333 17.77 9.08 -6.13
C ARG A 333 18.25 7.65 -5.95
N ILE A 334 17.93 7.05 -4.81
CA ILE A 334 18.23 5.65 -4.49
C ILE A 334 16.92 4.99 -4.08
N ASP A 335 16.26 4.30 -5.01
CA ASP A 335 14.92 3.77 -4.80
C ASP A 335 14.91 2.48 -3.97
N ASN A 336 15.93 1.62 -4.12
CA ASN A 336 16.03 0.33 -3.44
C ASN A 336 17.42 0.15 -2.79
N PRO A 337 17.73 0.88 -1.71
CA PRO A 337 18.95 0.60 -0.95
C PRO A 337 18.88 -0.79 -0.32
N ASN A 338 20.04 -1.38 -0.06
CA ASN A 338 20.08 -2.70 0.60
C ASN A 338 19.57 -2.60 2.05
N TYR A 339 19.15 -3.74 2.60
CA TYR A 339 18.76 -3.96 4.01
C TYR A 339 17.42 -3.35 4.47
N LEU A 340 17.14 -2.08 4.16
CA LEU A 340 15.87 -1.45 4.48
C LEU A 340 15.15 -1.03 3.19
N ASP A 341 13.85 -1.36 3.10
CA ASP A 341 12.97 -0.94 2.00
C ASP A 341 12.58 0.54 2.14
N VAL A 342 13.57 1.41 2.29
CA VAL A 342 13.43 2.85 2.49
C VAL A 342 14.26 3.57 1.44
N GLY A 343 13.61 3.94 0.33
CA GLY A 343 14.23 4.78 -0.69
C GLY A 343 14.65 6.13 -0.13
N VAL A 344 15.76 6.67 -0.63
CA VAL A 344 16.33 7.95 -0.18
C VAL A 344 16.69 8.84 -1.36
N GLN A 345 16.69 10.14 -1.09
CA GLN A 345 17.21 11.15 -1.98
C GLN A 345 18.29 11.93 -1.27
N VAL A 346 19.46 12.03 -1.88
CA VAL A 346 20.57 12.81 -1.35
C VAL A 346 20.72 14.05 -2.20
N ILE A 347 20.61 15.21 -1.57
CA ILE A 347 20.63 16.51 -2.25
C ILE A 347 21.87 17.28 -1.80
N GLU A 348 22.80 17.50 -2.73
CA GLU A 348 23.98 18.33 -2.50
C GLU A 348 23.61 19.81 -2.62
N LEU A 349 23.29 20.46 -1.51
CA LEU A 349 22.84 21.86 -1.50
C LEU A 349 23.78 22.83 -2.24
N GLY A 350 25.09 22.58 -2.25
CA GLY A 350 26.09 23.40 -2.95
C GLY A 350 26.12 23.23 -4.48
N LYS A 351 25.37 22.29 -5.04
CA LYS A 351 25.22 22.07 -6.50
C LYS A 351 23.90 22.57 -7.06
N LEU A 352 23.00 23.04 -6.20
CA LEU A 352 21.73 23.61 -6.63
C LEU A 352 21.99 24.92 -7.38
N ASP A 353 21.22 25.14 -8.44
CA ASP A 353 21.21 26.37 -9.24
C ASP A 353 19.84 27.06 -8.98
N PRO A 354 19.75 27.94 -7.97
CA PRO A 354 18.48 28.46 -7.44
C PRO A 354 17.72 29.43 -8.35
#